data_AF-X1TUG6-F1
#
_entry.id   AF-X1TUG6-F1
#
_cell.length_a   1.000
_cell.length_b   1.000
_cell.length_c   1.000
_cell.angle_alpha   90.00
_cell.angle_beta   90.00
_cell.angle_gamma   90.00
#
_symmetry.space_group_name_H-M   'P 1'
#
loop_
_entity.id
_entity.type
_entity.pdbx_description
1 polymer ?
#
loop_
_entity_poly.entity_id
_entity_poly.type
_entity_poly.pdbx_seq_one_letter_code
_entity_poly.pdbx_strand_id
1 'polypeptide(L)'
;MQVQQNLEYESQISEALKRAKAKKVLYMYDETGNKFLLGVFNKKKSEEIKKHLRVKKMINRLSEFDIITTEPDSDFAYGNIPISTNSG
;
A
#
# COMPACT_ATOMS: atom_id res chain seq x y z
N MET A 1 8.60 2.04 -42.62
CA MET A 1 8.09 2.92 -41.55
C MET A 1 7.73 2.12 -40.27
N GLN A 2 8.58 1.16 -39.82
CA GLN A 2 8.33 0.35 -38.61
C GLN A 2 9.20 0.77 -37.40
N VAL A 3 10.26 1.53 -37.63
CA VAL A 3 11.24 1.90 -36.58
C VAL A 3 10.70 3.00 -35.65
N GLN A 4 9.85 3.88 -36.16
CA GLN A 4 9.35 5.04 -35.40
C GLN A 4 8.31 4.66 -34.34
N GLN A 5 7.47 3.66 -34.61
CA GLN A 5 6.49 3.15 -33.64
C GLN A 5 7.18 2.44 -32.46
N ASN A 6 8.32 1.78 -32.71
CA ASN A 6 9.05 1.05 -31.67
C ASN A 6 9.67 1.99 -30.63
N LEU A 7 10.21 3.13 -31.07
CA LEU A 7 10.74 4.19 -30.19
C LEU A 7 9.64 4.85 -29.34
N GLU A 8 8.43 4.95 -29.88
CA GLU A 8 7.29 5.56 -29.18
C GLU A 8 6.79 4.65 -28.04
N TYR A 9 6.73 3.34 -28.27
CA TYR A 9 6.41 2.36 -27.22
C TYR A 9 7.50 2.29 -26.15
N GLU A 10 8.79 2.29 -26.51
CA GLU A 10 9.88 2.32 -25.52
C GLU A 10 9.82 3.58 -24.64
N SER A 11 9.48 4.73 -25.23
CA SER A 11 9.32 5.99 -24.49
C SER A 11 8.11 5.92 -23.55
N GLN A 12 6.96 5.41 -24.01
CA GLN A 12 5.77 5.22 -23.16
C GLN A 12 5.98 4.20 -22.05
N ILE A 13 6.69 3.09 -22.33
CA ILE A 13 7.08 2.09 -21.32
C ILE A 13 8.06 2.70 -20.32
N SER A 14 9.05 3.49 -20.78
CA SER A 14 9.98 4.20 -19.90
C SER A 14 9.26 5.22 -19.01
N GLU A 15 8.31 5.98 -19.56
CA GLU A 15 7.48 6.89 -18.78
C GLU A 15 6.55 6.16 -17.82
N ALA A 16 5.94 5.05 -18.23
CA ALA A 16 5.10 4.22 -17.38
C ALA A 16 5.92 3.58 -16.25
N LEU A 17 7.14 3.13 -16.52
CA LEU A 17 8.09 2.62 -15.54
C LEU A 17 8.58 3.73 -14.58
N LYS A 18 8.76 4.97 -15.07
CA LYS A 18 9.05 6.14 -14.22
C LYS A 18 7.86 6.51 -13.32
N ARG A 19 6.63 6.30 -13.79
CA ARG A 19 5.38 6.57 -13.05
C ARG A 19 5.04 5.43 -12.09
N ALA A 20 5.41 4.20 -12.41
CA ALA A 20 5.24 3.03 -11.57
C ALA A 20 6.14 3.14 -10.34
N LYS A 21 5.53 3.35 -9.17
CA LYS A 21 6.26 3.50 -7.92
C LYS A 21 6.28 2.14 -7.22
N ALA A 22 7.45 1.79 -6.69
CA ALA A 22 7.54 0.75 -5.68
C ALA A 22 6.78 1.22 -4.43
N LYS A 23 5.72 0.50 -4.10
CA LYS A 23 4.83 0.78 -2.97
C LYS A 23 4.69 -0.44 -2.09
N LYS A 24 4.12 -0.20 -0.92
CA LYS A 24 3.79 -1.19 0.09
C LYS A 24 2.28 -1.27 0.23
N VAL A 25 1.72 -2.44 -0.02
CA VAL A 25 0.35 -2.76 0.39
C VAL A 25 0.39 -3.18 1.84
N LEU A 26 -0.47 -2.57 2.64
CA LEU A 26 -0.63 -2.92 4.05
C LEU A 26 -1.98 -3.61 4.24
N TYR A 27 -1.97 -4.74 4.94
CA TYR A 27 -3.17 -5.42 5.42
C TYR A 27 -3.13 -5.53 6.93
N MET A 28 -4.30 -5.43 7.56
CA MET A 28 -4.47 -5.63 8.99
C MET A 28 -5.33 -6.87 9.26
N TYR A 29 -5.05 -7.57 10.34
CA TYR A 29 -5.86 -8.68 10.85
C TYR A 29 -6.73 -8.22 12.03
N ASP A 30 -7.99 -8.65 12.09
CA ASP A 30 -8.81 -8.50 13.30
C ASP A 30 -8.43 -9.54 14.36
N GLU A 31 -9.14 -9.51 15.47
CA GLU A 31 -9.01 -10.48 16.56
C GLU A 31 -9.54 -11.86 16.19
N THR A 32 -10.40 -11.92 15.17
CA THR A 32 -10.95 -13.17 14.62
C THR A 32 -10.09 -13.74 13.48
N GLY A 33 -8.99 -13.06 13.12
CA GLY A 33 -8.07 -13.49 12.07
C GLY A 33 -8.49 -13.09 10.64
N ASN A 34 -9.53 -12.28 10.47
CA ASN A 34 -9.91 -11.79 9.15
C ASN A 34 -8.91 -10.73 8.67
N LYS A 35 -8.60 -10.76 7.38
CA LYS A 35 -7.66 -9.85 6.72
C LYS A 35 -8.41 -8.72 6.00
N PHE A 36 -8.08 -7.46 6.29
CA PHE A 36 -8.58 -6.29 5.55
C PHE A 36 -7.42 -5.50 4.95
N LEU A 37 -7.69 -4.95 3.77
CA LEU A 37 -6.78 -4.02 3.12
C LEU A 37 -6.81 -2.68 3.85
N LEU A 38 -5.65 -2.24 4.34
CA LEU A 38 -5.46 -0.93 4.95
C LEU A 38 -5.16 0.14 3.89
N GLY A 39 -4.54 -0.27 2.79
CA GLY A 39 -4.30 0.57 1.63
C GLY A 39 -2.93 0.35 1.00
N VAL A 40 -2.64 1.14 -0.02
CA VAL A 40 -1.37 1.15 -0.73
C VAL A 40 -0.62 2.43 -0.43
N PHE A 41 0.61 2.31 0.04
CA PHE A 41 1.39 3.45 0.50
C PHE A 41 2.79 3.43 -0.08
N ASN A 42 3.37 4.61 -0.29
CA ASN A 42 4.81 4.69 -0.51
C ASN A 42 5.60 4.17 0.72
N LYS A 43 6.86 3.83 0.51
CA LYS A 43 7.74 3.27 1.55
C LYS A 43 7.82 4.15 2.81
N LYS A 44 7.89 5.47 2.66
CA LYS A 44 7.98 6.40 3.79
C LYS A 44 6.71 6.37 4.64
N LYS A 45 5.54 6.52 4.00
CA LYS A 45 4.23 6.50 4.66
C LYS A 45 3.93 5.14 5.29
N SER A 46 4.35 4.04 4.67
CA SER A 46 4.24 2.71 5.29
C SER A 46 5.08 2.58 6.57
N GLU A 47 6.29 3.16 6.62
CA GLU A 47 7.10 3.16 7.84
C GLU A 47 6.47 4.01 8.96
N GLU A 48 5.87 5.16 8.61
CA GLU A 48 5.15 6.01 9.56
C GLU A 48 3.94 5.28 10.15
N ILE A 49 3.15 4.60 9.32
CA ILE A 49 2.02 3.76 9.75
C ILE A 49 2.51 2.64 10.68
N LYS A 50 3.60 1.94 10.32
CA LYS A 50 4.18 0.88 11.16
C LYS A 50 4.64 1.40 12.53
N LYS A 51 5.30 2.55 12.57
CA LYS A 51 5.70 3.19 13.84
C LYS A 51 4.48 3.49 14.70
N HIS A 52 3.43 4.05 14.11
CA HIS A 52 2.20 4.34 14.82
C HIS A 52 1.53 3.08 15.39
N LEU A 53 1.43 2.02 14.59
CA LEU A 53 0.87 0.73 15.02
C LEU A 53 1.72 0.02 16.07
N ARG A 54 3.04 0.20 16.03
CA ARG A 54 3.96 -0.32 17.06
C ARG A 54 3.70 0.33 18.42
N VAL A 55 3.52 1.64 18.47
CA VAL A 55 3.16 2.36 19.72
C VAL A 55 1.84 1.84 20.29
N LYS A 56 0.88 1.48 19.42
CA LYS A 56 -0.41 0.90 19.81
C LYS A 56 -0.39 -0.62 20.06
N LYS A 57 0.77 -1.28 20.00
CA LYS A 57 0.92 -2.75 20.12
C LYS A 57 0.12 -3.56 19.07
N MET A 58 -0.21 -2.96 17.93
CA MET A 58 -0.98 -3.59 16.84
C MET A 58 -0.09 -4.12 15.69
N ILE A 59 1.22 -3.90 15.75
CA ILE A 59 2.14 -4.25 14.67
C ILE A 59 2.14 -5.75 14.32
N ASN A 60 1.88 -6.64 15.28
CA ASN A 60 1.83 -8.08 15.06
C ASN A 60 0.61 -8.52 14.23
N ARG A 61 -0.35 -7.62 14.03
CA ARG A 61 -1.56 -7.82 13.21
C ARG A 61 -1.42 -7.19 11.83
N LEU A 62 -0.24 -6.67 11.47
CA LEU A 62 0.01 -6.06 10.18
C LEU A 62 0.78 -7.02 9.26
N SER A 63 0.36 -7.12 8.00
CA SER A 63 1.18 -7.72 6.93
C SER A 63 1.46 -6.70 5.84
N GLU A 64 2.66 -6.77 5.26
CA GLU A 64 3.10 -5.88 4.18
C GLU A 64 3.55 -6.68 2.96
N PHE A 65 3.27 -6.13 1.77
CA PHE A 65 3.71 -6.68 0.50
C PHE A 65 4.24 -5.55 -0.39
N ASP A 66 5.35 -5.79 -1.07
CA ASP A 66 5.86 -4.90 -2.10
C ASP A 66 5.02 -5.06 -3.37
N ILE A 67 4.57 -3.94 -3.93
CA ILE A 67 3.92 -3.90 -5.24
C ILE A 67 4.50 -2.79 -6.09
N ILE A 68 4.37 -2.95 -7.40
CA ILE A 68 4.64 -1.90 -8.37
C ILE A 68 3.30 -1.43 -8.88
N THR A 69 2.97 -0.16 -8.65
CA THR A 69 1.69 0.42 -9.11
C THR A 69 1.85 1.87 -9.51
N THR A 70 1.00 2.29 -10.44
CA THR A 70 0.82 3.69 -10.88
C THR A 70 -0.27 4.40 -10.09
N GLU A 71 -1.07 3.68 -9.29
CA GLU A 71 -2.11 4.26 -8.45
C GLU A 71 -1.53 5.27 -7.45
N PRO A 72 -2.28 6.29 -7.01
CA PRO A 72 -1.86 7.20 -5.94
C PRO A 72 -1.76 6.49 -4.59
N ASP A 73 -1.18 7.16 -3.59
CA ASP A 73 -1.15 6.60 -2.23
C ASP A 73 -2.55 6.67 -1.64
N SER A 74 -2.98 5.64 -0.93
CA SER A 74 -4.23 5.66 -0.17
C SER A 74 -4.14 6.69 0.95
N ASP A 75 -5.29 7.26 1.29
CA ASP A 75 -5.44 8.03 2.52
C ASP A 75 -5.53 7.08 3.72
N PHE A 76 -4.73 7.37 4.74
CA PHE A 76 -4.74 6.57 5.96
C PHE A 76 -5.69 7.25 6.96
N ALA A 77 -6.91 6.76 7.04
CA ALA A 77 -7.89 7.16 8.05
C ALA A 77 -8.03 6.07 9.10
N TYR A 78 -7.52 6.31 10.31
CA TYR A 78 -7.54 5.35 11.42
C TYR A 78 -8.96 4.94 11.85
N GLY A 79 -9.97 5.78 11.59
CA GLY A 79 -11.35 5.58 12.04
C GLY A 79 -12.09 4.38 11.45
N ASN A 80 -11.55 3.76 10.39
CA ASN A 80 -12.17 2.62 9.71
C ASN A 80 -11.51 1.26 10.03
N ILE A 81 -10.55 1.22 10.97
CA ILE A 81 -10.05 -0.08 11.45
C ILE A 81 -11.12 -0.61 12.40
N PRO A 82 -11.80 -1.74 12.08
CA PRO A 82 -12.78 -2.32 12.99
C PRO A 82 -12.07 -2.78 14.25
N ILE A 83 -12.11 -1.94 15.27
CA ILE A 83 -11.82 -2.31 16.65
C ILE A 83 -13.12 -2.90 17.16
N SER A 84 -13.17 -4.22 17.32
CA SER A 84 -14.28 -4.87 18.02
C SER A 84 -14.28 -4.33 19.44
N THR A 85 -15.14 -3.35 19.70
CA THR A 85 -15.39 -2.86 21.05
C THR A 85 -16.35 -3.84 21.70
N ASN A 86 -15.82 -4.96 22.20
CA ASN A 86 -16.58 -5.82 23.09
C ASN A 86 -16.90 -5.02 24.37
N SER A 87 -18.09 -4.43 24.37
CA SER A 87 -18.78 -3.91 25.55
C SER A 87 -19.86 -4.96 25.86
N GLY A 88 -19.61 -5.83 26.85
CA GLY A 88 -20.54 -6.89 27.26
C GLY A 88 -19.84 -8.12 27.76
#